data_AF-C3Y8W7-F1
#
_entry.id   AF-C3Y8W7-F1
#
_cell.length_a   1.000
_cell.length_b   1.000
_cell.length_c   1.000
_cell.angle_alpha   90.00
_cell.angle_beta   90.00
_cell.angle_gamma   90.00
#
_symmetry.space_group_name_H-M   'P 1'
#
loop_
_entity.id
_entity.type
_entity.pdbx_description
1 polymer ?
#
loop_
_entity_poly.entity_id
_entity_poly.type
_entity_poly.pdbx_seq_one_letter_code
_entity_poly.pdbx_strand_id
1 'polypeptide(L)'
;GALRLETEIGKSQTFENYVSSLTPGQNKRNPWFKPFWQYLFQCDLPGTIAKYGRQCGSDSRVVNFDFLDDGCALSTINAVVSMATGIHQYWRETCSTPGLCDSYWSSVGRLQEIVDKISAVSYTDESGGIFKFTPSGDASARMKILNYQRQSGGSYGYKEVGPNVK
;
A
#
# COMPACT_ATOMS: atom_id res chain seq x y z
N GLY A 1 -19.51 -24.25 13.67
CA GLY A 1 -18.58 -23.12 13.62
C GLY A 1 -19.10 -22.09 12.65
N ALA A 2 -18.80 -20.81 12.87
CA ALA A 2 -19.15 -19.75 11.94
C ALA A 2 -18.07 -19.64 10.85
N LEU A 3 -18.49 -19.44 9.59
CA LEU A 3 -17.57 -19.18 8.49
C LEU A 3 -17.42 -17.66 8.29
N ARG A 4 -16.20 -17.21 8.01
CA ARG A 4 -15.87 -15.83 7.66
C ARG A 4 -14.96 -15.82 6.44
N LEU A 5 -15.21 -14.87 5.56
CA LEU A 5 -14.32 -14.52 4.48
C LEU A 5 -13.47 -13.32 4.88
N GLU A 6 -12.19 -13.36 4.59
CA GLU A 6 -11.25 -12.27 4.88
C GLU A 6 -10.29 -12.08 3.71
N THR A 7 -10.11 -10.83 3.28
CA THR A 7 -9.16 -10.51 2.22
C THR A 7 -7.74 -10.75 2.72
N GLU A 8 -6.93 -11.40 1.89
CA GLU A 8 -5.50 -11.52 2.15
C GLU A 8 -4.85 -10.15 2.05
N ILE A 9 -4.33 -9.67 3.17
CA ILE A 9 -3.49 -8.49 3.22
C ILE A 9 -2.09 -8.92 2.78
N GLY A 10 -1.66 -8.44 1.62
CA GLY A 10 -0.27 -8.59 1.17
C GLY A 10 0.62 -7.52 1.80
N LYS A 11 1.85 -7.90 2.13
CA LYS A 11 2.87 -7.00 2.68
C LYS A 11 3.87 -6.58 1.60
N SER A 12 4.44 -5.39 1.76
CA SER A 12 5.54 -4.89 0.93
C SER A 12 6.76 -4.68 1.80
N GLN A 13 7.74 -5.58 1.69
CA GLN A 13 8.98 -5.46 2.45
C GLN A 13 9.75 -4.19 2.07
N THR A 14 9.66 -3.76 0.80
CA THR A 14 10.28 -2.52 0.33
C THR A 14 9.71 -1.31 1.06
N PHE A 15 8.38 -1.24 1.17
CA PHE A 15 7.71 -0.14 1.86
C PHE A 15 7.98 -0.16 3.37
N GLU A 16 7.93 -1.34 4.00
CA GLU A 16 8.28 -1.52 5.41
C GLU A 16 9.70 -1.01 5.71
N ASN A 17 10.68 -1.44 4.90
CA ASN A 17 12.07 -1.03 5.04
C ASN A 17 12.23 0.47 4.83
N TYR A 18 11.55 1.02 3.83
CA TYR A 18 11.55 2.46 3.55
C TYR A 18 11.03 3.24 4.77
N VAL A 19 9.84 2.93 5.28
CA VAL A 19 9.23 3.68 6.40
C VAL A 19 10.05 3.50 7.68
N SER A 20 10.53 2.30 7.96
CA SER A 20 11.36 2.01 9.15
C SER A 20 12.69 2.77 9.14
N SER A 21 13.21 3.11 7.96
CA SER A 21 14.43 3.92 7.82
C SER A 21 14.22 5.41 8.07
N LEU A 22 12.97 5.91 8.09
CA LEU A 22 12.69 7.34 8.17
C LEU A 22 12.95 7.89 9.57
N THR A 23 13.52 9.09 9.60
CA THR A 23 13.69 9.89 10.82
C THR A 23 13.11 11.30 10.64
N PRO A 24 12.69 11.97 11.72
CA PRO A 24 12.13 13.33 11.64
C PRO A 24 13.07 14.39 11.05
N GLY A 25 14.39 14.16 11.12
CA GLY A 25 15.40 15.05 10.54
C GLY A 25 15.55 14.90 9.02
N GLN A 26 15.36 13.68 8.50
CA GLN A 26 15.50 13.36 7.08
C GLN A 26 14.20 13.55 6.31
N ASN A 27 13.05 13.22 6.91
CA ASN A 27 11.76 13.31 6.24
C ASN A 27 11.17 14.72 6.31
N LYS A 28 11.64 15.62 5.44
CA LYS A 28 11.14 17.00 5.34
C LYS A 28 9.93 17.15 4.42
N ARG A 29 9.65 16.15 3.58
CA ARG A 29 8.57 16.20 2.58
C ARG A 29 7.18 15.99 3.16
N ASN A 30 7.07 15.23 4.24
CA ASN A 30 5.79 14.91 4.86
C ASN A 30 5.59 15.83 6.09
N PRO A 31 4.70 16.84 6.02
CA PRO A 31 4.49 17.78 7.11
C PRO A 31 3.90 17.12 8.37
N TRP A 32 3.22 15.99 8.23
CA TRP A 32 2.62 15.25 9.34
C TRP A 32 3.59 14.30 10.05
N PHE A 33 4.78 14.07 9.49
CA PHE A 33 5.70 13.08 10.04
C PHE A 33 6.24 13.46 11.42
N LYS A 34 6.55 14.74 11.66
CA LYS A 34 7.00 15.22 12.98
C LYS A 34 5.90 15.12 14.05
N PRO A 35 4.66 15.60 13.82
CA PRO A 35 3.55 15.36 14.74
C PRO A 35 3.28 13.88 15.00
N PHE A 36 3.26 13.05 13.94
CA PHE A 36 3.08 11.61 14.05
C PHE A 36 4.14 10.96 14.94
N TRP A 37 5.42 11.30 14.72
CA TRP A 37 6.53 10.77 15.51
C TRP A 37 6.41 11.10 17.00
N GLN A 38 6.11 12.36 17.31
CA GLN A 38 5.93 12.82 18.69
C GLN A 38 4.74 12.11 19.36
N TYR A 39 3.66 11.85 18.63
CA TYR A 39 2.54 11.05 19.10
C TYR A 39 2.91 9.58 19.32
N LEU A 40 3.60 8.96 18.37
CA LEU A 40 3.98 7.55 18.46
C LEU A 40 4.89 7.26 19.66
N PHE A 41 5.89 8.13 19.88
CA PHE A 41 6.88 7.95 20.94
C PHE A 41 6.58 8.74 22.22
N GLN A 42 5.45 9.45 22.27
CA GLN A 42 5.02 10.32 23.37
C GLN A 42 6.17 11.19 23.87
N CYS A 43 6.77 11.96 22.94
CA CYS A 43 7.95 12.80 23.19
C CYS A 43 7.91 14.07 22.34
N ASP A 44 8.71 15.06 22.72
CA ASP A 44 8.83 16.35 22.05
C ASP A 44 10.14 16.43 21.24
N LEU A 45 10.02 16.81 19.98
CA LEU A 45 11.17 17.02 19.09
C LEU A 45 11.83 18.38 19.37
N PRO A 46 13.14 18.54 19.11
CA PRO A 46 13.79 19.84 19.23
C PRO A 46 13.14 20.89 18.32
N GLY A 47 12.85 22.07 18.88
CA GLY A 47 12.26 23.19 18.14
C GLY A 47 10.75 23.08 17.88
N THR A 48 10.05 22.14 18.53
CA THR A 48 8.58 22.08 18.55
C THR A 48 8.02 22.54 19.89
N ILE A 49 6.70 22.76 19.95
CA ILE A 49 5.98 23.06 21.19
C ILE A 49 6.03 21.80 22.07
N ALA A 50 6.46 21.97 23.33
CA ALA A 50 6.48 20.89 24.30
C ALA A 50 5.04 20.48 24.67
N LYS A 51 4.67 19.25 24.33
CA LYS A 51 3.37 18.63 24.60
C LYS A 51 3.48 17.48 25.60
N TYR A 52 4.54 16.68 25.52
CA TYR A 52 4.69 15.45 26.32
C TYR A 52 5.66 15.61 27.50
N GLY A 53 6.44 16.68 27.54
CA GLY A 53 7.37 17.00 28.64
C GLY A 53 8.64 16.15 28.64
N ARG A 54 8.86 15.33 27.60
CA ARG A 54 10.03 14.45 27.44
C ARG A 54 10.64 14.63 26.08
N GLN A 55 11.94 14.90 26.00
CA GLN A 55 12.62 14.97 24.70
C GLN A 55 12.69 13.61 24.01
N CYS A 56 12.53 13.58 22.70
CA CYS A 56 12.70 12.37 21.91
C CYS A 56 14.16 11.89 21.91
N GLY A 57 14.38 10.58 22.09
CA GLY A 57 15.70 9.95 21.99
C GLY A 57 16.25 9.96 20.56
N SER A 58 17.57 10.01 20.42
CA SER A 58 18.25 9.94 19.11
C SER A 58 18.16 8.55 18.45
N ASP A 59 17.91 7.54 19.26
CA ASP A 59 17.76 6.12 18.94
C ASP A 59 16.31 5.70 18.67
N SER A 60 15.32 6.57 18.85
CA SER A 60 13.93 6.27 18.50
C SER A 60 13.85 5.86 17.03
N ARG A 61 13.29 4.67 16.76
CA ARG A 61 13.10 4.13 15.41
C ARG A 61 11.77 3.39 15.34
N VAL A 62 11.15 3.40 14.17
CA VAL A 62 9.98 2.56 13.90
C VAL A 62 10.52 1.15 13.66
N VAL A 63 10.38 0.27 14.66
CA VAL A 63 10.93 -1.10 14.62
C VAL A 63 9.86 -2.15 14.34
N ASN A 64 8.60 -1.86 14.69
CA ASN A 64 7.47 -2.76 14.47
C ASN A 64 6.47 -2.11 13.52
N PHE A 65 6.62 -2.44 12.22
CA PHE A 65 5.72 -1.93 11.19
C PHE A 65 4.35 -2.61 11.20
N ASP A 66 4.24 -3.84 11.72
CA ASP A 66 2.95 -4.56 11.83
C ASP A 66 1.95 -3.82 12.72
N PHE A 67 2.42 -2.95 13.63
CA PHE A 67 1.57 -2.05 14.41
C PHE A 67 1.04 -0.85 13.61
N LEU A 68 1.72 -0.48 12.52
CA LEU A 68 1.43 0.70 11.70
C LEU A 68 0.75 0.37 10.38
N ASP A 69 0.87 -0.87 9.90
CA ASP A 69 0.21 -1.31 8.67
C ASP A 69 -1.25 -1.63 8.95
N ASP A 70 -2.15 -0.83 8.38
CA ASP A 70 -3.59 -1.11 8.33
C ASP A 70 -3.94 -2.16 7.26
N GLY A 71 -2.93 -2.68 6.56
CA GLY A 71 -3.05 -3.67 5.50
C GLY A 71 -3.40 -3.08 4.14
N CYS A 72 -3.36 -1.75 3.98
CA CYS A 72 -3.69 -1.07 2.73
C CYS A 72 -2.44 -0.64 1.94
N ALA A 73 -1.24 -0.80 2.50
CA ALA A 73 0.00 -0.34 1.89
C ALA A 73 0.22 -0.94 0.48
N LEU A 74 0.16 -2.27 0.35
CA LEU A 74 0.34 -2.94 -0.94
C LEU A 74 -0.74 -2.53 -1.96
N SER A 75 -2.00 -2.47 -1.54
CA SER A 75 -3.10 -2.03 -2.40
C SER A 75 -2.87 -0.60 -2.92
N THR A 76 -2.36 0.29 -2.07
CA THR A 76 -2.01 1.66 -2.45
C THR A 76 -0.84 1.69 -3.45
N ILE A 77 0.17 0.86 -3.24
CA ILE A 77 1.31 0.70 -4.17
C ILE A 77 0.79 0.21 -5.53
N ASN A 78 -0.02 -0.84 -5.54
CA ASN A 78 -0.61 -1.40 -6.76
C ASN A 78 -1.48 -0.36 -7.50
N ALA A 79 -2.23 0.49 -6.80
CA ALA A 79 -2.99 1.55 -7.44
C ALA A 79 -2.08 2.54 -8.19
N VAL A 80 -0.99 3.00 -7.54
CA VAL A 80 -0.02 3.93 -8.15
C VAL A 80 0.73 3.28 -9.31
N VAL A 81 1.18 2.02 -9.17
CA VAL A 81 1.87 1.26 -10.23
C VAL A 81 0.95 1.05 -11.42
N SER A 82 -0.33 0.77 -11.20
CA SER A 82 -1.32 0.60 -12.27
C SER A 82 -1.52 1.90 -13.05
N MET A 83 -1.67 3.03 -12.36
CA MET A 83 -1.74 4.35 -13.01
C MET A 83 -0.49 4.66 -13.83
N ALA A 84 0.69 4.48 -13.23
CA ALA A 84 1.96 4.74 -13.90
C ALA A 84 2.13 3.86 -15.15
N THR A 85 1.74 2.58 -15.04
CA THR A 85 1.80 1.62 -16.15
C THR A 85 0.86 2.00 -17.28
N GLY A 86 -0.40 2.32 -16.99
CA GLY A 86 -1.38 2.71 -18.00
C GLY A 86 -1.00 4.01 -18.71
N ILE A 87 -0.54 5.02 -17.95
CA ILE A 87 -0.01 6.28 -18.52
C ILE A 87 1.21 6.00 -19.40
N HIS A 88 2.12 5.13 -18.97
CA HIS A 88 3.31 4.79 -19.74
C HIS A 88 2.98 4.04 -21.04
N GLN A 89 2.01 3.13 -21.01
CA GLN A 89 1.54 2.44 -22.21
C GLN A 89 0.92 3.40 -23.22
N TYR A 90 0.03 4.28 -22.77
CA TYR A 90 -0.55 5.32 -23.62
C TYR A 90 0.54 6.24 -24.21
N TRP A 91 1.52 6.64 -23.40
CA TRP A 91 2.67 7.43 -23.86
C TRP A 91 3.48 6.70 -24.94
N ARG A 92 3.78 5.39 -24.78
CA ARG A 92 4.52 4.61 -25.78
C ARG A 92 3.81 4.48 -27.12
N GLU A 93 2.49 4.42 -27.10
CA GLU A 93 1.67 4.30 -28.32
C GLU A 93 1.52 5.65 -29.03
N THR A 94 1.63 6.76 -28.28
CA THR A 94 1.35 8.10 -28.81
C THR A 94 2.63 8.90 -29.14
N CYS A 95 3.73 8.66 -28.44
CA CYS A 95 4.98 9.41 -28.58
C CYS A 95 6.12 8.53 -29.09
N SER A 96 6.85 9.05 -30.09
CA SER A 96 8.03 8.38 -30.67
C SER A 96 9.36 8.82 -30.07
N THR A 97 9.36 9.83 -29.20
CA THR A 97 10.57 10.43 -28.61
C THR A 97 10.45 10.54 -27.08
N PRO A 98 11.57 10.58 -26.33
CA PRO A 98 11.55 10.81 -24.89
C PRO A 98 10.88 12.14 -24.52
N GLY A 99 10.12 12.13 -23.43
CA GLY A 99 9.36 13.29 -22.96
C GLY A 99 7.91 13.31 -23.44
N LEU A 100 7.14 14.30 -22.98
CA LEU A 100 5.74 14.46 -23.40
C LEU A 100 5.70 15.17 -24.76
N CYS A 101 5.07 14.54 -25.75
CA CYS A 101 4.92 15.05 -27.10
C CYS A 101 3.57 15.75 -27.31
N ASP A 102 3.41 16.54 -28.39
CA ASP A 102 2.16 17.25 -28.68
C ASP A 102 0.98 16.28 -28.88
N SER A 103 1.21 15.13 -29.50
CA SER A 103 0.20 14.09 -29.71
C SER A 103 -0.35 13.54 -28.39
N TYR A 104 0.48 13.48 -27.34
CA TYR A 104 0.04 13.07 -26.00
C TYR A 104 -0.99 14.03 -25.40
N TRP A 105 -0.93 15.31 -25.74
CA TRP A 105 -1.85 16.33 -25.21
C TRP A 105 -3.09 16.52 -26.08
N SER A 106 -2.95 16.36 -27.39
CA SER A 106 -3.95 16.73 -28.40
C SER A 106 -4.92 15.61 -28.76
N SER A 107 -4.69 14.36 -28.34
CA SER A 107 -5.60 13.25 -28.66
C SER A 107 -6.99 13.43 -28.05
N VAL A 108 -8.02 13.32 -28.89
CA VAL A 108 -9.42 13.25 -28.45
C VAL A 108 -9.65 11.89 -27.81
N GLY A 109 -10.19 11.87 -26.59
CA GLY A 109 -10.44 10.61 -25.87
C GLY A 109 -9.27 10.12 -25.02
N ARG A 110 -8.16 10.87 -24.95
CA ARG A 110 -6.96 10.55 -24.16
C ARG A 110 -7.23 9.95 -22.78
N LEU A 111 -8.10 10.58 -21.99
CA LEU A 111 -8.36 10.12 -20.62
C LEU A 111 -9.02 8.74 -20.62
N GLN A 112 -9.93 8.48 -21.57
CA GLN A 112 -10.57 7.18 -21.71
C GLN A 112 -9.55 6.13 -22.13
N GLU A 113 -8.71 6.43 -23.13
CA GLU A 113 -7.65 5.51 -23.55
C GLU A 113 -6.69 5.17 -22.40
N ILE A 114 -6.28 6.16 -21.59
CA ILE A 114 -5.46 5.92 -20.40
C ILE A 114 -6.20 5.02 -19.41
N VAL A 115 -7.48 5.27 -19.13
CA VAL A 115 -8.30 4.43 -18.23
C VAL A 115 -8.42 3.00 -18.77
N ASP A 116 -8.58 2.82 -20.08
CA ASP A 116 -8.62 1.51 -20.72
C ASP A 116 -7.28 0.78 -20.54
N LYS A 117 -6.14 1.48 -20.67
CA LYS A 117 -4.82 0.89 -20.37
C LYS A 117 -4.66 0.55 -18.89
N ILE A 118 -5.10 1.43 -17.98
CA ILE A 118 -5.04 1.18 -16.52
C ILE A 118 -5.87 -0.05 -16.17
N SER A 119 -7.10 -0.17 -16.69
CA SER A 119 -7.99 -1.30 -16.39
C SER A 119 -7.48 -2.62 -16.97
N ALA A 120 -6.68 -2.58 -18.04
CA ALA A 120 -6.10 -3.75 -18.67
C ALA A 120 -4.75 -4.20 -18.09
N VAL A 121 -4.21 -3.53 -17.07
CA VAL A 121 -2.90 -3.91 -16.51
C VAL A 121 -2.92 -5.30 -15.90
N SER A 122 -1.81 -6.02 -16.06
CA SER A 122 -1.53 -7.24 -15.32
C SER A 122 -0.03 -7.38 -15.09
N TYR A 123 0.37 -7.54 -13.83
CA TYR A 123 1.77 -7.66 -13.43
C TYR A 123 1.91 -8.45 -12.12
N THR A 124 3.14 -8.87 -11.82
CA THR A 124 3.47 -9.45 -10.49
C THR A 124 3.74 -8.33 -9.51
N ASP A 125 3.00 -8.27 -8.40
CA ASP A 125 3.17 -7.26 -7.36
C ASP A 125 4.25 -7.65 -6.33
N GLU A 126 4.49 -6.78 -5.35
CA GLU A 126 5.52 -7.01 -4.34
C GLU A 126 5.25 -8.18 -3.40
N SER A 127 4.01 -8.69 -3.35
CA SER A 127 3.70 -9.94 -2.61
C SER A 127 4.05 -11.20 -3.41
N GLY A 128 4.46 -11.05 -4.68
CA GLY A 128 4.63 -12.15 -5.62
C GLY A 128 3.32 -12.63 -6.25
N GLY A 129 2.20 -11.93 -5.99
CA GLY A 129 0.89 -12.22 -6.58
C GLY A 129 0.74 -11.57 -7.95
N ILE A 130 -0.11 -12.14 -8.81
CA ILE A 130 -0.53 -11.45 -10.04
C ILE A 130 -1.63 -10.45 -9.68
N PHE A 131 -1.33 -9.16 -9.80
CA PHE A 131 -2.30 -8.08 -9.72
C PHE A 131 -2.93 -7.83 -11.10
N LYS A 132 -4.24 -7.62 -11.11
CA LYS A 132 -5.02 -7.15 -12.26
C LYS A 132 -6.36 -6.60 -11.79
N PHE A 133 -7.05 -5.86 -12.66
CA PHE A 133 -8.45 -5.54 -12.42
C PHE A 133 -9.39 -6.64 -12.94
N THR A 134 -10.54 -6.81 -12.29
CA THR A 134 -11.65 -7.62 -12.78
C THR A 134 -12.38 -6.87 -13.91
N PRO A 135 -13.24 -7.53 -14.70
CA PRO A 135 -14.08 -6.85 -15.69
C PRO A 135 -15.00 -5.77 -15.11
N SER A 136 -15.33 -5.84 -13.81
CA SER A 136 -16.08 -4.79 -13.09
C SER A 136 -15.22 -3.60 -12.65
N GLY A 137 -13.89 -3.69 -12.79
CA GLY A 137 -12.95 -2.65 -12.36
C GLY A 137 -12.42 -2.82 -10.94
N ASP A 138 -12.78 -3.90 -10.24
CA ASP A 138 -12.28 -4.20 -8.90
C ASP A 138 -10.86 -4.74 -8.95
N ALA A 139 -10.04 -4.48 -7.94
CA ALA A 139 -8.75 -5.14 -7.82
C ALA A 139 -8.95 -6.64 -7.56
N SER A 140 -8.20 -7.50 -8.27
CA SER A 140 -8.19 -8.93 -7.97
C SER A 140 -7.67 -9.16 -6.55
N ALA A 141 -8.53 -9.67 -5.67
CA ALA A 141 -8.21 -9.94 -4.28
C ALA A 141 -8.14 -11.45 -4.03
N ARG A 142 -7.21 -11.88 -3.19
CA ARG A 142 -7.21 -13.25 -2.66
C ARG A 142 -8.00 -13.26 -1.37
N MET A 143 -8.82 -14.27 -1.16
CA MET A 143 -9.65 -14.39 0.04
C MET A 143 -9.36 -15.67 0.78
N LYS A 144 -9.23 -15.56 2.10
CA LYS A 144 -9.15 -16.67 3.05
C LYS A 144 -10.53 -17.10 3.49
N ILE A 145 -10.73 -18.41 3.58
CA ILE A 145 -11.90 -19.01 4.21
C ILE A 145 -11.54 -19.41 5.63
N LEU A 146 -12.14 -18.74 6.60
CA LEU A 146 -11.92 -18.94 8.02
C LEU A 146 -13.12 -19.64 8.65
N ASN A 147 -12.87 -20.58 9.56
CA ASN A 147 -13.89 -21.21 10.40
C ASN A 147 -13.60 -20.96 11.87
N TYR A 148 -14.61 -20.54 12.61
CA TYR A 148 -14.55 -20.40 14.05
C TYR A 148 -14.72 -21.76 14.73
N GLN A 149 -13.67 -22.20 15.42
CA GLN A 149 -13.62 -23.53 16.02
C GLN A 149 -12.84 -23.54 17.34
N ARG A 150 -13.05 -24.59 18.12
CA ARG A 150 -12.31 -24.85 19.36
C ARG A 150 -10.87 -25.27 19.02
N GLN A 151 -9.90 -24.64 19.65
CA GLN A 151 -8.47 -24.90 19.46
C GLN A 151 -7.93 -25.90 20.49
N SER A 152 -6.72 -26.42 20.25
CA SER A 152 -5.98 -27.23 21.20
C SER A 152 -5.66 -26.40 22.45
N GLY A 153 -6.31 -26.69 23.57
CA GLY A 153 -6.25 -25.89 24.80
C GLY A 153 -7.61 -25.39 25.28
N GLY A 154 -8.69 -25.60 24.52
CA GLY A 154 -10.06 -25.31 24.93
C GLY A 154 -10.53 -23.87 24.66
N SER A 155 -9.63 -22.99 24.19
CA SER A 155 -9.97 -21.69 23.63
C SER A 155 -10.70 -21.83 22.29
N TYR A 156 -11.32 -20.74 21.84
CA TYR A 156 -11.97 -20.66 20.53
C TYR A 156 -11.29 -19.58 19.68
N GLY A 157 -11.21 -19.82 18.37
CA GLY A 157 -10.66 -18.85 17.43
C GLY A 157 -10.89 -19.25 15.98
N TYR A 158 -10.62 -18.32 15.07
CA TYR A 158 -10.67 -18.57 13.64
C TYR A 158 -9.45 -19.37 13.19
N LYS A 159 -9.67 -20.37 12.33
CA LYS A 159 -8.62 -21.09 11.61
C LYS A 159 -8.95 -21.07 10.12
N GLU A 160 -7.94 -20.93 9.28
CA GLU A 160 -8.06 -21.14 7.84
C GLU A 160 -8.41 -22.60 7.53
N VAL A 161 -9.43 -22.83 6.70
CA VAL A 161 -10.00 -24.17 6.46
C VAL A 161 -10.22 -24.54 4.99
N GLY A 162 -9.87 -23.66 4.05
CA GLY A 162 -10.08 -23.90 2.63
C GLY A 162 -8.98 -23.30 1.77
N PRO A 163 -8.86 -23.75 0.50
CA PRO A 163 -7.95 -23.14 -0.45
C PRO A 163 -8.37 -21.69 -0.72
N ASN A 164 -7.39 -20.80 -0.92
CA ASN A 164 -7.64 -19.40 -1.22
C ASN A 164 -8.57 -19.25 -2.43
N VAL A 165 -9.62 -18.45 -2.28
CA VAL A 165 -10.57 -18.14 -3.36
C VAL A 165 -10.04 -16.93 -4.11
N LYS A 166 -10.12 -16.97 -5.45
CA LYS A 166 -9.70 -15.91 -6.37
C LYS A 166 -10.89 -15.09 -6.87
#